data_AF-X6M4H8-F1
#
_entry.id   AF-X6M4H8-F1
#
_cell.length_a   1.000
_cell.length_b   1.000
_cell.length_c   1.000
_cell.angle_alpha   90.00
_cell.angle_beta   90.00
_cell.angle_gamma   90.00
#
_symmetry.space_group_name_H-M   'P 1'
#
loop_
_entity.id
_entity.type
_entity.pdbx_description
1 polymer ?
#
loop_
_entity_poly.entity_id
_entity_poly.type
_entity_poly.pdbx_seq_one_letter_code
_entity_poly.pdbx_strand_id
1 'polypeptide(L)'
;MIGNPPIVFLDEPSSGMDPVSRRHMWDFISQTMHHRAVILTTHSMEECEALCHRIGIMVLGQLRCLGTAQRLKSRYGKGYQLDMDVDPGVQADLTNVLQAEFGQTNVIVLESHGNSLKIRITAPEEYGLAEMFETLEEVKQKINIKSYALNQTTLEQIFIQMAAGTEKID
;
A
#
# COMPACT_ATOMS: atom_id res chain seq x y z
N MET A 1 -6.87 -29.85 -9.01
CA MET A 1 -7.75 -30.25 -7.89
C MET A 1 -8.65 -31.39 -8.32
N ILE A 2 -8.77 -32.42 -7.48
CA ILE A 2 -9.63 -33.58 -7.76
C ILE A 2 -11.11 -33.12 -7.74
N GLY A 3 -11.91 -33.60 -8.70
CA GLY A 3 -13.36 -33.38 -8.72
C GLY A 3 -13.85 -32.09 -9.38
N ASN A 4 -12.95 -31.21 -9.85
CA ASN A 4 -13.28 -29.95 -10.53
C ASN A 4 -14.47 -29.17 -9.93
N PRO A 5 -14.46 -28.88 -8.61
CA PRO A 5 -15.57 -28.20 -7.97
C PRO A 5 -15.73 -26.77 -8.51
N PRO A 6 -16.97 -26.26 -8.65
CA PRO A 6 -17.23 -24.90 -9.12
C PRO A 6 -16.82 -23.83 -8.10
N ILE A 7 -16.75 -24.19 -6.81
CA ILE A 7 -16.36 -23.30 -5.71
C ILE A 7 -15.30 -24.01 -4.88
N VAL A 8 -14.22 -23.29 -4.53
CA VAL A 8 -13.13 -23.78 -3.67
C VAL A 8 -12.92 -22.81 -2.54
N PHE A 9 -12.80 -23.33 -1.32
CA PHE A 9 -12.39 -22.59 -0.13
C PHE A 9 -10.98 -23.02 0.25
N LEU A 10 -10.08 -22.06 0.43
CA LEU A 10 -8.70 -22.27 0.85
C LEU A 10 -8.46 -21.46 2.12
N ASP A 11 -8.14 -22.14 3.22
CA ASP A 11 -7.80 -21.48 4.47
C ASP A 11 -6.29 -21.53 4.70
N GLU A 12 -5.66 -20.36 4.71
CA GLU A 12 -4.22 -20.14 4.91
C GLU A 12 -3.33 -21.07 4.04
N PRO A 13 -3.54 -21.11 2.70
CA PRO A 13 -2.95 -22.13 1.83
C PRO A 13 -1.41 -22.09 1.79
N SER A 14 -0.81 -20.90 1.90
CA SER A 14 0.66 -20.73 1.86
C SER A 14 1.33 -20.76 3.24
N SER A 15 0.58 -21.00 4.32
CA SER A 15 1.12 -21.01 5.68
C SER A 15 2.12 -22.16 5.86
N GLY A 16 3.32 -21.83 6.34
CA GLY A 16 4.39 -22.81 6.56
C GLY A 16 5.13 -23.26 5.30
N MET A 17 4.87 -22.66 4.13
CA MET A 17 5.63 -22.91 2.90
C MET A 17 6.86 -22.01 2.80
N ASP A 18 7.93 -22.51 2.19
CA ASP A 18 9.07 -21.68 1.79
C ASP A 18 8.68 -20.75 0.62
N PRO A 19 9.44 -19.66 0.38
CA PRO A 19 9.10 -18.68 -0.66
C PRO A 19 8.98 -19.26 -2.08
N VAL A 20 9.73 -20.33 -2.40
CA VAL A 20 9.70 -20.94 -3.74
C VAL A 20 8.45 -21.80 -3.89
N SER A 21 8.15 -22.65 -2.91
CA SER A 21 6.94 -23.47 -2.90
C SER A 21 5.67 -22.62 -2.91
N ARG A 22 5.66 -21.49 -2.19
CA ARG A 22 4.56 -20.53 -2.18
C ARG A 22 4.28 -19.96 -3.58
N ARG A 23 5.31 -19.57 -4.33
CA ARG A 23 5.14 -19.09 -5.72
C ARG A 23 4.58 -20.17 -6.63
N HIS A 24 5.10 -21.40 -6.54
CA HIS A 24 4.55 -22.52 -7.32
C HIS A 24 3.08 -22.80 -6.98
N MET A 25 2.71 -22.67 -5.70
CA MET A 25 1.33 -22.79 -5.27
C MET A 25 0.46 -21.69 -5.89
N TRP A 26 0.93 -20.45 -5.89
CA TRP A 26 0.21 -19.33 -6.48
C TRP A 26 -0.03 -19.53 -7.97
N ASP A 27 1.00 -19.96 -8.70
CA ASP A 27 0.89 -20.28 -10.13
C ASP A 27 -0.15 -21.40 -10.38
N PHE A 28 -0.11 -22.45 -9.56
CA PHE A 28 -1.06 -23.55 -9.66
C PHE A 28 -2.50 -23.13 -9.38
N ILE A 29 -2.73 -22.31 -8.33
CA ILE A 29 -4.06 -21.80 -8.01
C ILE A 29 -4.53 -20.90 -9.14
N SER A 30 -3.70 -19.96 -9.60
CA SER A 30 -4.02 -19.00 -10.67
C SER A 30 -4.48 -19.70 -11.96
N GLN A 31 -3.73 -20.72 -12.42
CA GLN A 31 -4.11 -21.54 -13.58
C GLN A 31 -5.44 -22.27 -13.38
N THR A 32 -5.71 -22.66 -12.14
CA THR A 32 -6.91 -23.41 -11.77
C THR A 32 -8.14 -22.47 -11.70
N MET A 33 -7.98 -21.16 -11.49
CA MET A 33 -9.09 -20.21 -11.27
C MET A 33 -9.98 -19.95 -12.50
N HIS A 34 -9.50 -20.17 -13.74
CA HIS A 34 -10.17 -19.70 -14.96
C HIS A 34 -11.65 -20.13 -15.15
N HIS A 35 -12.11 -21.17 -14.45
CA HIS A 35 -13.49 -21.67 -14.53
C HIS A 35 -14.13 -21.97 -13.15
N ARG A 36 -13.65 -21.35 -12.08
CA ARG A 36 -14.17 -21.59 -10.73
C ARG A 36 -14.10 -20.34 -9.84
N ALA A 37 -14.93 -20.30 -8.83
CA ALA A 37 -14.80 -19.32 -7.75
C ALA A 37 -13.84 -19.87 -6.68
N VAL A 38 -12.76 -19.14 -6.39
CA VAL A 38 -11.85 -19.46 -5.29
C VAL A 38 -11.99 -18.39 -4.22
N ILE A 39 -12.28 -18.81 -3.00
CA ILE A 39 -12.30 -17.95 -1.82
C ILE A 39 -11.11 -18.37 -0.97
N LEU A 40 -10.18 -17.45 -0.75
CA LEU A 40 -9.00 -17.69 0.07
C LEU A 40 -9.03 -16.79 1.30
N THR A 41 -8.70 -17.34 2.46
CA THR A 41 -8.42 -16.61 3.69
C THR A 41 -6.92 -16.68 3.95
N THR A 42 -6.31 -15.51 4.17
CA THR A 42 -4.88 -15.40 4.43
C THR A 42 -4.59 -14.16 5.25
N HIS A 43 -3.57 -14.22 6.08
CA HIS A 43 -2.96 -13.07 6.72
C HIS A 43 -1.90 -12.39 5.84
N SER A 44 -1.51 -13.02 4.73
CA SER A 44 -0.51 -12.48 3.81
C SER A 44 -1.13 -11.53 2.79
N MET A 45 -0.80 -10.24 2.91
CA MET A 45 -1.23 -9.23 1.91
C MET A 45 -0.60 -9.47 0.54
N GLU A 46 0.62 -10.02 0.49
CA GLU A 46 1.33 -10.39 -0.75
C GLU A 46 0.54 -11.46 -1.52
N GLU A 47 0.01 -12.46 -0.82
CA GLU A 47 -0.83 -13.50 -1.41
C GLU A 47 -2.15 -12.94 -1.95
N CYS A 48 -2.78 -12.04 -1.19
CA CYS A 48 -4.00 -11.36 -1.63
C CYS A 48 -3.76 -10.56 -2.92
N GLU A 49 -2.66 -9.80 -3.00
CA GLU A 49 -2.36 -9.00 -4.21
C GLU A 49 -2.00 -9.89 -5.41
N ALA A 50 -1.36 -11.03 -5.19
CA ALA A 50 -0.97 -11.94 -6.26
C ALA A 50 -2.14 -12.77 -6.82
N LEU A 51 -3.05 -13.23 -5.95
CA LEU A 51 -4.09 -14.20 -6.32
C LEU A 51 -5.50 -13.60 -6.43
N CYS A 52 -5.82 -12.56 -5.65
CA CYS A 52 -7.20 -12.10 -5.53
C CYS A 52 -7.55 -10.99 -6.52
N HIS A 53 -8.60 -11.22 -7.31
CA HIS A 53 -9.25 -10.16 -8.10
C HIS A 53 -9.96 -9.13 -7.21
N ARG A 54 -10.50 -9.60 -6.08
CA ARG A 54 -11.19 -8.78 -5.07
C ARG A 54 -10.71 -9.19 -3.70
N ILE A 55 -10.39 -8.21 -2.88
CA ILE A 55 -9.86 -8.37 -1.54
C ILE A 55 -10.91 -7.81 -0.57
N GLY A 56 -11.19 -8.59 0.47
CA GLY A 56 -12.05 -8.18 1.57
C GLY A 56 -11.24 -8.13 2.86
N ILE A 57 -11.33 -7.03 3.61
CA ILE A 57 -10.67 -6.91 4.92
C ILE A 57 -11.70 -7.14 6.02
N MET A 58 -11.44 -8.14 6.86
CA MET A 58 -12.26 -8.46 8.02
C MET A 58 -11.57 -7.97 9.30
N VAL A 59 -12.32 -7.27 10.16
CA VAL A 59 -11.85 -6.75 11.46
C VAL A 59 -12.93 -7.02 12.50
N LEU A 60 -12.58 -7.64 13.63
CA LEU A 60 -13.51 -7.98 14.71
C LEU A 60 -14.75 -8.75 14.24
N GLY A 61 -14.56 -9.73 13.35
CA GLY A 61 -15.65 -10.56 12.81
C GLY A 61 -16.56 -9.85 11.79
N GLN A 62 -16.26 -8.62 11.40
CA GLN A 62 -17.03 -7.86 10.41
C GLN A 62 -16.21 -7.54 9.17
N LEU A 63 -16.81 -7.72 7.99
CA LEU A 63 -16.20 -7.31 6.72
C LEU A 63 -16.26 -5.79 6.59
N ARG A 64 -15.12 -5.11 6.75
CA ARG A 64 -15.03 -3.64 6.75
C ARG A 64 -14.94 -3.05 5.36
N CYS A 65 -14.26 -3.73 4.44
CA CYS A 65 -14.15 -3.28 3.06
C CYS A 65 -14.07 -4.45 2.08
N LEU A 66 -14.44 -4.18 0.83
CA LEU A 66 -14.40 -5.14 -0.27
C LEU A 66 -14.17 -4.39 -1.58
N GLY A 67 -13.16 -4.78 -2.34
CA GLY A 67 -12.83 -4.12 -3.60
C GLY A 67 -11.60 -4.73 -4.27
N THR A 68 -11.21 -4.20 -5.43
CA THR A 68 -9.89 -4.51 -6.00
C THR A 68 -8.80 -3.88 -5.14
N ALA A 69 -7.56 -4.41 -5.19
CA ALA A 69 -6.43 -3.83 -4.47
C ALA A 69 -6.30 -2.31 -4.73
N GLN A 70 -6.40 -1.90 -5.99
CA GLN A 70 -6.34 -0.47 -6.36
C GLN A 70 -7.48 0.34 -5.77
N ARG A 71 -8.72 -0.16 -5.81
CA ARG A 71 -9.87 0.55 -5.25
C ARG A 71 -9.75 0.71 -3.73
N LEU A 72 -9.22 -0.29 -3.04
CA LEU A 72 -8.94 -0.20 -1.62
C LEU A 72 -7.85 0.85 -1.33
N LYS A 73 -6.76 0.83 -2.12
CA LYS A 73 -5.68 1.83 -2.02
C LYS A 73 -6.15 3.25 -2.29
N SER A 74 -6.98 3.47 -3.30
CA SER A 74 -7.54 4.80 -3.58
C SER A 74 -8.55 5.26 -2.53
N ARG A 75 -9.42 4.37 -2.03
CA ARG A 75 -10.49 4.74 -1.09
C ARG A 75 -10.01 4.91 0.35
N TYR A 76 -9.06 4.10 0.77
CA TYR A 76 -8.61 4.05 2.17
C TYR A 76 -7.15 4.45 2.36
N GLY A 77 -6.35 4.50 1.29
CA GLY A 77 -5.01 5.05 1.33
C GLY A 77 -5.07 6.55 1.51
N LYS A 78 -4.47 7.05 2.58
CA LYS A 78 -4.39 8.48 2.90
C LYS A 78 -3.17 9.11 2.25
N GLY A 79 -3.15 9.06 0.92
CA GLY A 79 -2.12 9.69 0.10
C GLY A 79 -0.88 8.82 -0.16
N TYR A 80 0.24 9.51 -0.36
CA TYR A 80 1.51 8.97 -0.84
C TYR A 80 2.59 9.06 0.23
N GLN A 81 3.52 8.12 0.21
CA GLN A 81 4.74 8.14 1.00
C GLN A 81 5.91 8.47 0.09
N LEU A 82 6.66 9.49 0.46
CA LEU A 82 7.84 9.96 -0.23
C LEU A 82 9.06 9.62 0.63
N ASP A 83 9.91 8.74 0.15
CA ASP A 83 11.18 8.37 0.77
C ASP A 83 12.32 9.04 -0.01
N MET A 84 13.18 9.82 0.66
CA MET A 84 14.24 10.60 0.01
C MET A 84 15.60 10.44 0.70
N ASP A 85 16.66 10.50 -0.11
CA ASP A 85 18.03 10.68 0.35
C ASP A 85 18.47 12.14 0.14
N VAL A 86 18.53 12.89 1.24
CA VAL A 86 18.86 14.31 1.30
C VAL A 86 19.78 14.59 2.47
N ASP A 87 20.79 15.43 2.25
CA ASP A 87 21.72 15.81 3.31
C ASP A 87 20.99 16.54 4.45
N PRO A 88 21.35 16.29 5.73
CA PRO A 88 20.64 16.82 6.89
C PRO A 88 20.45 18.34 6.88
N GLY A 89 21.41 19.07 6.31
CA GLY A 89 21.36 20.54 6.24
C GLY A 89 20.25 21.10 5.35
N VAL A 90 19.67 20.28 4.46
CA VAL A 90 18.66 20.72 3.48
C VAL A 90 17.28 20.10 3.75
N GLN A 91 17.17 19.18 4.71
CA GLN A 91 15.92 18.49 5.04
C GLN A 91 14.83 19.47 5.55
N ALA A 92 15.22 20.47 6.33
CA ALA A 92 14.30 21.48 6.84
C ALA A 92 13.74 22.36 5.70
N ASP A 93 14.61 22.84 4.81
CA ASP A 93 14.21 23.65 3.65
C ASP A 93 13.30 22.86 2.71
N LEU A 94 13.63 21.59 2.46
CA LEU A 94 12.82 20.72 1.62
C LEU A 94 11.44 20.45 2.23
N THR A 95 11.37 20.23 3.54
CA THR A 95 10.09 20.07 4.24
C THR A 95 9.24 21.34 4.11
N ASN A 96 9.84 22.52 4.23
CA ASN A 96 9.14 23.80 4.08
C ASN A 96 8.63 24.00 2.64
N VAL A 97 9.43 23.66 1.62
CA VAL A 97 9.02 23.74 0.22
C VAL A 97 7.86 22.79 -0.07
N LEU A 98 7.94 21.54 0.38
CA LEU A 98 6.85 20.57 0.20
C LEU A 98 5.57 21.01 0.93
N GLN A 99 5.70 21.59 2.12
CA GLN A 99 4.57 22.15 2.85
C GLN A 99 3.96 23.38 2.15
N ALA A 100 4.76 24.17 1.44
CA ALA A 100 4.27 25.30 0.65
C ALA A 100 3.53 24.85 -0.62
N GLU A 101 4.04 23.83 -1.31
CA GLU A 101 3.47 23.30 -2.56
C GLU A 101 2.21 22.45 -2.31
N PHE A 102 2.25 21.53 -1.35
CA PHE A 102 1.17 20.56 -1.09
C PHE A 102 0.23 20.94 0.06
N GLY A 103 0.56 22.01 0.79
CA GLY A 103 -0.17 22.50 1.96
C GLY A 103 0.33 21.88 3.27
N GLN A 104 0.51 22.73 4.29
CA GLN A 104 1.08 22.36 5.60
C GLN A 104 0.37 21.19 6.28
N THR A 105 -0.96 21.08 6.14
CA THR A 105 -1.77 20.04 6.79
C THR A 105 -1.66 18.68 6.08
N ASN A 106 -1.20 18.67 4.84
CA ASN A 106 -1.12 17.46 4.02
C ASN A 106 0.25 16.78 4.14
N VAL A 107 1.28 17.49 4.59
CA VAL A 107 2.65 17.00 4.63
C VAL A 107 3.05 16.68 6.07
N ILE A 108 3.25 15.39 6.36
CA ILE A 108 3.64 14.89 7.68
C ILE A 108 4.99 14.20 7.55
N VAL A 109 5.98 14.67 8.30
CA VAL A 109 7.28 13.98 8.41
C VAL A 109 7.09 12.74 9.28
N LEU A 110 7.35 11.57 8.72
CA LEU A 110 7.27 10.29 9.44
C LEU A 110 8.62 9.95 10.10
N GLU A 111 9.71 10.16 9.38
CA GLU A 111 11.06 9.79 9.82
C GLU A 111 12.08 10.76 9.21
N SER A 112 13.02 11.22 10.01
CA SER A 112 14.12 12.08 9.56
C SER A 112 15.38 11.64 10.31
N HIS A 113 16.24 10.87 9.64
CA HIS A 113 17.45 10.33 10.26
C HIS A 113 18.63 10.29 9.30
N GLY A 114 19.71 10.98 9.68
CA GLY A 114 20.90 11.11 8.85
C GLY A 114 20.53 11.69 7.50
N ASN A 115 20.79 10.93 6.44
CA ASN A 115 20.46 11.30 5.07
C ASN A 115 19.06 10.87 4.62
N SER A 116 18.33 10.08 5.42
CA SER A 116 17.02 9.55 5.05
C SER A 116 15.89 10.42 5.58
N LEU A 117 15.00 10.85 4.69
CA LEU A 117 13.81 11.64 5.02
C LEU A 117 12.58 10.94 4.43
N LYS A 118 11.65 10.54 5.31
CA LYS A 118 10.37 9.94 4.94
C LYS A 118 9.22 10.88 5.28
N ILE A 119 8.42 11.19 4.28
CA ILE A 119 7.31 12.11 4.37
C ILE A 119 6.04 11.43 3.87
N ARG A 120 4.92 11.65 4.54
CA ARG A 120 3.60 11.30 4.04
C ARG A 120 2.93 12.55 3.50
N ILE A 121 2.48 12.49 2.25
CA ILE A 121 1.72 13.54 1.59
C ILE A 121 0.29 13.03 1.45
N THR A 122 -0.61 13.57 2.27
CA THR A 122 -2.06 13.35 2.17
C THR A 122 -2.58 14.21 1.04
N ALA A 123 -2.43 13.72 -0.17
CA ALA A 123 -2.95 14.37 -1.36
C ALA A 123 -4.50 14.40 -1.32
N PRO A 124 -5.15 15.53 -1.66
CA PRO A 124 -6.57 15.53 -2.00
C PRO A 124 -6.85 14.52 -3.12
N GLU A 125 -8.06 13.95 -3.17
CA GLU A 125 -8.46 12.90 -4.15
C GLU A 125 -8.20 13.26 -5.64
N GLU A 126 -7.90 14.53 -5.92
CA GLU A 126 -7.66 15.10 -7.26
C GLU A 126 -6.19 15.03 -7.72
N TYR A 127 -5.23 14.77 -6.83
CA TYR A 127 -3.82 14.68 -7.21
C TYR A 127 -3.44 13.24 -7.54
N GLY A 128 -3.25 12.96 -8.83
CA GLY A 128 -2.71 11.70 -9.29
C GLY A 128 -1.22 11.54 -8.99
N LEU A 129 -0.72 10.33 -9.23
CA LEU A 129 0.71 10.03 -9.11
C LEU A 129 1.53 10.88 -10.09
N ALA A 130 1.01 11.16 -11.29
CA ALA A 130 1.74 11.87 -12.34
C ALA A 130 2.04 13.32 -11.93
N GLU A 131 1.03 14.02 -11.42
CA GLU A 131 1.13 15.40 -10.95
C GLU A 131 2.11 15.50 -9.77
N MET A 132 2.06 14.53 -8.85
CA MET A 132 3.00 14.44 -7.73
C MET A 132 4.45 14.28 -8.21
N PHE A 133 4.69 13.40 -9.18
CA PHE A 133 6.03 13.21 -9.75
C PHE A 133 6.54 14.46 -10.47
N GLU A 134 5.67 15.16 -11.21
CA GLU A 134 6.04 16.40 -11.91
C GLU A 134 6.47 17.50 -10.93
N THR A 135 5.68 17.75 -9.89
CA THR A 135 6.04 18.73 -8.84
C THR A 135 7.31 18.33 -8.10
N LEU A 136 7.51 17.05 -7.81
CA LEU A 136 8.72 16.57 -7.13
C LEU A 136 9.98 16.74 -7.98
N GLU A 137 9.89 16.57 -9.29
CA GLU A 137 11.05 16.77 -10.18
C GLU A 137 11.41 18.26 -10.28
N GLU A 138 10.44 19.18 -10.25
CA GLU A 138 10.71 20.61 -10.14
C GLU A 138 11.40 20.98 -8.83
N VAL A 139 10.94 20.42 -7.70
CA VAL A 139 11.56 20.62 -6.39
C VAL A 139 12.99 20.06 -6.35
N LYS A 140 13.23 18.92 -7.00
CA LYS A 140 14.55 18.32 -7.15
C LYS A 140 15.53 19.16 -7.98
N GLN A 141 15.05 19.94 -8.93
CA GLN A 141 15.93 20.89 -9.64
C GLN A 141 16.34 22.07 -8.74
N LYS A 142 15.45 22.48 -7.83
CA LYS A 142 15.72 23.58 -6.88
C LYS A 142 16.59 23.12 -5.70
N ILE A 143 16.41 21.87 -5.27
CA ILE A 143 17.05 21.27 -4.11
C ILE A 143 17.79 20.02 -4.57
N ASN A 144 19.11 19.97 -4.40
CA ASN A 144 19.95 18.86 -4.88
C ASN A 144 19.68 17.53 -4.13
N ILE A 145 18.54 16.89 -4.41
CA ILE A 145 18.14 15.58 -3.86
C ILE A 145 18.94 14.49 -4.57
N LYS A 146 19.56 13.59 -3.81
CA LYS A 146 20.35 12.48 -4.38
C LYS A 146 19.45 11.42 -5.00
N SER A 147 18.39 11.03 -4.27
CA SER A 147 17.38 10.09 -4.76
C SER A 147 16.04 10.28 -4.04
N TYR A 148 14.94 9.92 -4.71
CA TYR A 148 13.61 9.88 -4.11
C TYR A 148 12.82 8.67 -4.64
N ALA A 149 11.88 8.20 -3.84
CA ALA A 149 10.92 7.15 -4.17
C ALA A 149 9.53 7.57 -3.70
N LEU A 150 8.57 7.58 -4.61
CA LEU A 150 7.15 7.84 -4.31
C LEU A 150 6.40 6.52 -4.29
N ASN A 151 5.84 6.17 -3.14
CA ASN A 151 5.12 4.94 -2.88
C ASN A 151 3.67 5.24 -2.51
N GLN A 152 2.72 4.46 -3.04
CA GLN A 152 1.34 4.51 -2.56
C GLN A 152 1.21 3.70 -1.26
N THR A 153 0.25 4.07 -0.42
CA THR A 153 -0.11 3.30 0.78
C THR A 153 -0.34 1.81 0.45
N THR A 154 0.30 0.90 1.20
CA THR A 154 0.16 -0.55 0.99
C THR A 154 -1.15 -1.09 1.58
N LEU A 155 -1.60 -2.27 1.14
CA LEU A 155 -2.76 -2.93 1.76
C LEU A 155 -2.53 -3.25 3.24
N GLU A 156 -1.29 -3.58 3.60
CA GLU A 156 -0.90 -3.80 5.00
C GLU A 156 -1.09 -2.54 5.86
N GLN A 157 -0.64 -1.38 5.36
CA GLN A 157 -0.85 -0.10 6.05
C GLN A 157 -2.34 0.24 6.18
N ILE A 158 -3.14 -0.04 5.14
CA ILE A 158 -4.60 0.14 5.17
C ILE A 158 -5.23 -0.77 6.22
N PHE A 159 -4.79 -2.03 6.29
CA PHE A 159 -5.24 -2.98 7.30
C PHE A 159 -4.92 -2.51 8.72
N ILE A 160 -3.67 -2.11 8.99
CA ILE A 160 -3.25 -1.58 10.29
C ILE A 160 -4.08 -0.34 10.65
N GLN A 161 -4.30 0.58 9.71
CA GLN A 161 -5.11 1.77 9.96
C GLN A 161 -6.58 1.43 10.25
N MET A 162 -7.16 0.44 9.58
CA MET A 162 -8.52 -0.02 9.85
C MET A 162 -8.63 -0.70 11.22
N ALA A 163 -7.63 -1.50 11.60
CA ALA A 163 -7.57 -2.17 12.88
C ALA A 163 -7.32 -1.18 14.05
N ALA A 164 -6.47 -0.17 13.85
CA ALA A 164 -6.22 0.87 14.84
C ALA A 164 -7.39 1.87 14.95
N GLY A 165 -8.07 2.18 13.84
CA GLY A 165 -9.23 3.07 13.82
C GLY A 165 -10.44 2.54 14.57
N THR A 166 -10.50 1.22 14.83
CA THR A 166 -11.54 0.60 15.65
C THR A 166 -11.38 0.79 17.16
N GLU A 167 -10.24 1.31 17.66
CA GLU A 167 -10.07 1.62 19.09
C GLU A 167 -10.76 2.95 19.52
N LYS A 168 -11.34 3.72 18.59
CA LYS A 168 -12.04 4.98 18.90
C LYS A 168 -13.57 4.88 19.00
N ILE A 169 -14.11 3.67 19.13
CA ILE A 169 -15.53 3.46 19.38
C ILE A 169 -15.65 2.58 20.63
N ASP A 170 -15.47 3.19 21.80
CA ASP A 170 -16.14 2.87 23.06
C ASP A 170 -15.97 4.04 24.03
#